data_AF-A0A081DDM0-F1
#
_entry.id   AF-A0A081DDM0-F1
#
_cell.length_a   1.000
_cell.length_b   1.000
_cell.length_c   1.000
_cell.angle_alpha   90.00
_cell.angle_beta   90.00
_cell.angle_gamma   90.00
#
_symmetry.space_group_name_H-M   'P 1'
#
loop_
_entity.id
_entity.type
_entity.pdbx_description
1 polymer ?
#
loop_
_entity_poly.entity_id
_entity_poly.type
_entity_poly.pdbx_seq_one_letter_code
_entity_poly.pdbx_strand_id
1 'polypeptide(L)'
;MFRNTRLFIEPHSDSFRNPIRYTDNPLMSGYISDLNLEALKNTVPFQHNNYGRGDVIGFTDNTQFRAFWYGTNKLLMNAIFFAEEM
;
A
#
# COMPACT_ATOMS: atom_id res chain seq x y z
N MET A 1 3.66 0.26 7.71
CA MET A 1 3.35 -1.12 7.30
C MET A 1 4.67 -1.86 7.09
N PHE A 2 4.68 -3.19 7.12
CA PHE A 2 5.91 -3.96 6.98
C PHE A 2 6.25 -4.15 5.52
N ARG A 3 7.50 -3.90 5.14
CA ARG A 3 7.94 -3.96 3.75
C ARG A 3 9.23 -4.73 3.61
N ASN A 4 9.26 -5.63 2.63
CA ASN A 4 10.44 -6.38 2.22
C ASN A 4 10.60 -6.42 0.68
N THR A 5 9.93 -5.52 -0.03
CA THR A 5 9.91 -5.44 -1.49
C THR A 5 10.57 -4.15 -2.00
N ARG A 6 10.98 -4.15 -3.26
CA ARG A 6 11.44 -2.96 -4.01
C ARG A 6 10.42 -2.52 -5.08
N LEU A 7 9.13 -2.80 -4.83
CA LEU A 7 8.03 -2.46 -5.73
C LEU A 7 7.45 -1.10 -5.35
N PHE A 8 7.84 -0.04 -6.06
CA PHE A 8 7.37 1.31 -5.80
C PHE A 8 6.29 1.65 -6.83
N ILE A 9 5.14 2.12 -6.34
CA ILE A 9 3.98 2.41 -7.20
C ILE A 9 3.73 3.90 -7.20
N GLU A 10 3.69 4.49 -8.39
CA GLU A 10 3.34 5.89 -8.55
C GLU A 10 1.88 6.14 -8.14
N PRO A 11 1.59 7.27 -7.48
CA PRO A 11 0.21 7.63 -7.17
C PRO A 11 -0.60 7.81 -8.45
N HIS A 12 -1.87 7.44 -8.40
CA HIS A 12 -2.80 7.72 -9.48
C HIS A 12 -3.03 9.24 -9.62
N SER A 13 -3.34 9.73 -10.82
CA SER A 13 -3.58 11.16 -11.06
C SER A 13 -4.77 11.71 -10.28
N ASP A 14 -5.82 10.91 -10.15
CA ASP A 14 -6.95 11.16 -9.24
C ASP A 14 -6.55 10.89 -7.79
N SER A 15 -6.60 11.93 -6.95
CA SER A 15 -6.29 11.86 -5.53
C SER A 15 -7.23 10.94 -4.75
N PHE A 16 -8.49 10.79 -5.16
CA PHE A 16 -9.46 9.93 -4.45
C PHE A 16 -9.06 8.44 -4.53
N ARG A 17 -8.25 8.07 -5.54
CA ARG A 17 -7.74 6.71 -5.72
C ARG A 17 -6.45 6.42 -4.93
N ASN A 18 -5.96 7.37 -4.15
CA ASN A 18 -4.74 7.24 -3.35
C ASN A 18 -5.05 7.37 -1.84
N PRO A 19 -5.84 6.45 -1.24
CA PRO A 19 -6.26 6.57 0.16
C PRO A 19 -5.10 6.42 1.15
N ILE A 20 -3.97 5.85 0.72
CA ILE A 20 -2.76 5.69 1.52
C ILE A 20 -1.58 6.17 0.68
N ARG A 21 -0.79 7.10 1.22
CA ARG A 21 0.42 7.63 0.59
C ARG A 21 1.54 7.69 1.61
N TYR A 22 2.75 7.35 1.18
CA TYR A 22 3.94 7.63 1.97
C TYR A 22 4.22 9.13 2.02
N THR A 23 4.78 9.58 3.14
CA THR A 23 5.21 10.97 3.30
C THR A 23 6.53 11.22 2.58
N ASP A 24 6.96 12.49 2.55
CA ASP A 24 8.30 12.88 2.07
C ASP A 24 9.45 12.32 2.92
N ASN A 25 9.16 11.88 4.16
CA ASN A 25 10.12 11.22 5.05
C ASN A 25 9.51 9.90 5.59
N PRO A 26 9.49 8.82 4.77
CA PRO A 26 8.62 7.67 5.03
C PRO A 26 9.21 6.62 5.97
N LEU A 27 10.51 6.68 6.28
CA LEU A 27 11.17 5.67 7.12
C LEU A 27 10.91 5.94 8.60
N MET A 28 10.19 5.03 9.24
CA MET A 28 9.97 5.08 10.70
C MET A 28 10.91 4.12 11.46
N SER A 29 11.16 2.93 10.91
CA SER A 29 11.97 1.89 11.54
C SER A 29 12.44 0.88 10.49
N GLY A 30 13.51 0.14 10.81
CA GLY A 30 14.16 -0.82 9.92
C GLY A 30 15.23 -0.19 9.05
N TYR A 31 15.67 -0.94 8.05
CA TYR A 31 16.71 -0.51 7.11
C TYR A 31 16.16 -0.44 5.68
N ILE A 32 16.53 0.63 4.99
CA ILE A 32 16.33 0.83 3.55
C ILE A 32 17.55 1.59 3.04
N SER A 33 18.01 1.29 1.83
CA SER A 33 19.13 2.02 1.23
C SER A 33 18.68 3.41 0.78
N ASP A 34 19.58 4.39 0.74
CA ASP A 34 19.27 5.78 0.38
C ASP A 34 18.54 5.89 -0.98
N LEU A 35 18.98 5.13 -1.99
CA LEU A 35 18.34 5.08 -3.30
C LEU A 35 16.86 4.63 -3.23
N ASN A 36 16.58 3.61 -2.42
CA ASN A 36 15.22 3.07 -2.29
C ASN A 36 14.37 3.96 -1.37
N LEU A 37 15.00 4.65 -0.41
CA LEU A 37 14.32 5.62 0.43
C LEU A 37 13.83 6.81 -0.42
N GLU A 38 14.66 7.29 -1.34
CA GLU A 38 14.26 8.34 -2.28
C GLU A 38 13.11 7.88 -3.17
N ALA A 39 13.21 6.67 -3.73
CA ALA A 39 12.15 6.09 -4.57
C ALA A 39 10.83 5.80 -3.83
N LEU A 40 10.85 5.66 -2.49
CA LEU A 40 9.66 5.39 -1.67
C LEU A 40 8.85 6.65 -1.37
N LYS A 41 9.47 7.83 -1.42
CA LYS A 41 8.80 9.09 -1.07
C LYS A 41 7.58 9.29 -1.95
N ASN A 42 6.48 9.69 -1.35
CA ASN A 42 5.24 10.03 -2.06
C ASN A 42 4.59 8.91 -2.89
N THR A 43 5.12 7.69 -2.86
CA THR A 43 4.51 6.54 -3.53
C THR A 43 3.30 6.04 -2.74
N VAL A 44 2.58 5.09 -3.33
CA VAL A 44 1.41 4.47 -2.68
C VAL A 44 1.65 2.98 -2.44
N PRO A 45 1.34 2.45 -1.24
CA PRO A 45 1.47 1.02 -0.96
C PRO A 45 0.24 0.21 -1.37
N PHE A 46 -0.81 0.88 -1.85
CA PHE A 46 -2.11 0.31 -2.19
C PHE A 46 -2.58 0.86 -3.54
N GLN A 47 -3.10 -0.02 -4.38
CA GLN A 47 -3.80 0.34 -5.61
C GLN A 47 -4.99 -0.59 -5.81
N HIS A 48 -6.07 -0.04 -6.35
CA HIS A 48 -7.26 -0.78 -6.75
C HIS A 48 -7.63 -0.37 -8.16
N ASN A 49 -7.84 -1.35 -9.04
CA ASN A 49 -8.30 -1.14 -10.40
C ASN A 49 -9.41 -2.12 -10.75
N ASN A 50 -10.51 -1.59 -11.29
CA ASN A 50 -11.59 -2.38 -11.86
C ASN A 50 -11.31 -2.64 -13.35
N TYR A 51 -11.46 -3.89 -13.79
CA TYR A 51 -11.27 -4.31 -15.18
C TYR A 51 -12.58 -4.80 -15.83
N GLY A 52 -13.72 -4.29 -15.35
CA GLY A 52 -15.06 -4.58 -15.84
C GLY A 52 -15.63 -5.93 -15.40
N ARG A 53 -14.83 -6.99 -15.36
CA ARG A 53 -15.25 -8.33 -14.90
C ARG A 53 -14.83 -8.65 -13.45
N GLY A 54 -14.19 -7.70 -12.80
CA GLY A 54 -13.71 -7.84 -11.43
C GLY A 54 -12.61 -6.83 -11.10
N ASP A 55 -12.21 -6.87 -9.84
CA ASP A 55 -11.28 -5.92 -9.25
C ASP A 55 -9.93 -6.58 -9.01
N VAL A 56 -8.88 -5.80 -9.23
CA VAL A 56 -7.51 -6.15 -8.86
C VAL A 56 -7.06 -5.18 -7.80
N ILE A 57 -6.83 -5.72 -6.61
CA ILE A 57 -6.38 -4.98 -5.44
C ILE A 57 -4.96 -5.42 -5.10
N GLY A 58 -4.03 -4.48 -5.06
CA GLY A 58 -2.62 -4.72 -4.83
C GLY A 58 -2.10 -4.00 -3.60
N PHE A 59 -1.30 -4.72 -2.79
CA PHE A 59 -0.53 -4.16 -1.68
C PHE A 59 0.95 -4.43 -1.90
N THR A 60 1.81 -3.42 -1.78
CA THR A 60 3.27 -3.61 -1.80
C THR A 60 3.83 -4.02 -0.44
N ASP A 61 3.08 -3.68 0.61
CA ASP A 61 3.45 -3.88 1.99
C ASP A 61 2.62 -5.01 2.61
N ASN A 62 3.24 -5.75 3.53
CA ASN A 62 2.60 -6.81 4.26
C ASN A 62 1.68 -6.25 5.36
N THR A 63 0.38 -6.41 5.15
CA THR A 63 -0.67 -5.96 6.08
C THR A 63 -0.92 -6.94 7.24
N GLN A 64 -0.49 -8.21 7.11
CA GLN A 64 -0.75 -9.31 8.05
C GLN A 64 0.51 -9.80 8.79
N PHE A 65 1.54 -8.96 8.91
CA PHE A 65 2.83 -9.43 9.43
C PHE A 65 2.72 -9.87 10.91
N ARG A 66 2.67 -11.20 11.11
CA ARG A 66 2.72 -11.91 12.40
C ARG A 66 1.80 -11.36 13.50
N ALA A 67 0.63 -10.83 13.11
CA ALA A 67 -0.29 -10.16 14.04
C ALA A 67 0.36 -9.05 14.89
N PHE A 68 1.47 -8.47 14.43
CA PHE A 68 2.20 -7.43 15.15
C PHE A 68 1.34 -6.18 15.35
N TRP A 69 0.49 -5.86 14.37
CA TRP A 69 -0.45 -4.75 14.43
C TRP A 69 -1.79 -5.15 13.82
N TYR A 70 -2.86 -5.15 14.63
CA TYR A 70 -4.17 -5.61 14.18
C TYR A 70 -4.90 -4.60 13.27
N GLY A 71 -4.54 -3.32 13.34
CA GLY A 71 -5.18 -2.26 12.55
C GLY A 71 -4.97 -2.42 11.03
N THR A 72 -3.79 -2.86 10.59
CA THR A 72 -3.51 -3.07 9.16
C THR A 72 -4.22 -4.29 8.60
N ASN A 73 -4.69 -5.20 9.46
CA ASN A 73 -5.48 -6.35 9.03
C ASN A 73 -6.78 -5.93 8.33
N LYS A 74 -7.36 -4.80 8.77
CA LYS A 74 -8.57 -4.23 8.19
C LYS A 74 -8.42 -3.90 6.71
N LEU A 75 -7.21 -3.55 6.24
CA LEU A 75 -6.96 -3.28 4.83
C LEU A 75 -7.18 -4.52 3.97
N LEU A 76 -6.68 -5.68 4.42
CA LEU A 76 -6.92 -6.95 3.74
C LEU A 76 -8.39 -7.39 3.86
N MET A 77 -9.00 -7.21 5.04
CA MET A 77 -10.41 -7.53 5.23
C MET A 77 -11.31 -6.74 4.27
N ASN A 78 -11.05 -5.45 4.09
CA ASN A 78 -11.77 -4.63 3.13
C ASN A 78 -11.58 -5.14 1.70
N ALA A 79 -10.35 -5.50 1.32
CA ALA A 79 -10.06 -6.04 0.00
C ALA A 79 -10.73 -7.41 -0.29
N ILE A 80 -11.08 -8.19 0.75
CA ILE A 80 -11.72 -9.50 0.59
C ILE A 80 -13.24 -9.41 0.70
N PHE A 81 -13.74 -8.69 1.70
CA PHE A 81 -15.15 -8.70 2.07
C PHE A 81 -15.94 -7.49 1.59
N PHE A 82 -15.25 -6.39 1.28
CA PHE A 82 -15.86 -5.11 0.92
C PHE A 82 -15.32 -4.56 -0.40
N ALA A 83 -14.87 -5.44 -1.30
CA ALA A 83 -14.27 -5.04 -2.57
C ALA A 83 -15.29 -4.47 -3.56
N GLU A 84 -16.56 -4.87 -3.47
CA GLU A 84 -17.63 -4.38 -4.35
C GLU A 84 -18.07 -2.94 -3.96
N GLU A 85 -17.79 -2.53 -2.72
CA GLU A 85 -18.08 -1.21 -2.19
C GLU A 85 -16.90 -0.22 -2.29
N MET A 86 -15.77 -0.67 -2.85
CA MET A 86 -14.53 0.11 -3.00
C MET A 86 -14.44 0.87 -4.32
#